data_AF-A0A0D8B8M1-F1
#
_entry.id   AF-A0A0D8B8M1-F1
#
_cell.length_a   1.000
_cell.length_b   1.000
_cell.length_c   1.000
_cell.angle_alpha   90.00
_cell.angle_beta   90.00
_cell.angle_gamma   90.00
#
_symmetry.space_group_name_H-M   'P 1'
#
loop_
_entity.id
_entity.type
_entity.pdbx_description
1 polymer ?
#
loop_
_entity_poly.entity_id
_entity_poly.type
_entity_poly.pdbx_seq_one_letter_code
_entity_poly.pdbx_strand_id
1 'polypeptide(L)' 'MGARETAGARFTAAGRHLFVNLQYPGLTCVITGPWGALV' A
#
# COMPACT_ATOMS: atom_id res chain seq x y z
N MET A 1 23.37 2.94 4.49
CA MET A 1 22.12 3.26 5.22
C MET A 1 21.00 3.39 4.20
N GLY A 2 20.22 2.34 3.99
CA GLY A 2 19.10 2.36 3.03
C GLY A 2 17.80 2.58 3.80
N ALA A 3 17.07 3.66 3.50
CA ALA A 3 15.72 3.81 4.00
C ALA A 3 14.89 2.66 3.42
N ARG A 4 14.33 1.78 4.27
CA ARG A 4 13.43 0.74 3.79
C ARG A 4 12.08 1.40 3.55
N GLU A 5 11.89 1.96 2.36
CA GLU A 5 10.80 2.90 2.07
C GLU A 5 9.42 2.26 2.15
N THR A 6 9.28 0.94 2.01
CA THR A 6 7.99 0.25 2.16
C THR A 6 8.07 -0.93 3.16
N ALA A 7 7.10 -1.04 4.05
CA ALA A 7 6.87 -2.16 4.97
C ALA A 7 5.49 -2.76 4.74
N GLY A 8 5.45 -3.82 3.96
CA GLY A 8 4.25 -4.61 3.72
C GLY A 8 3.24 -3.91 2.81
N ALA A 9 2.60 -4.72 1.97
CA ALA A 9 1.50 -4.32 1.11
C ALA A 9 0.39 -5.34 1.27
N ARG A 10 -0.84 -4.89 1.53
CA ARG A 10 -1.99 -5.80 1.66
C ARG A 10 -3.27 -5.19 1.13
N PHE A 11 -3.96 -5.96 0.30
CA PHE A 11 -5.31 -5.63 -0.12
C PHE A 11 -6.33 -5.97 0.95
N THR A 12 -7.38 -5.16 1.04
CA THR A 12 -8.59 -5.53 1.79
C THR A 12 -9.24 -6.77 1.20
N ALA A 13 -10.02 -7.50 1.99
CA ALA A 13 -10.80 -8.64 1.50
C ALA A 13 -11.73 -8.27 0.34
N ALA A 14 -12.22 -7.03 0.32
CA ALA A 14 -13.05 -6.50 -0.75
C ALA A 14 -12.26 -6.05 -2.00
N GLY A 15 -10.92 -6.08 -1.97
CA GLY A 15 -10.05 -5.75 -3.10
C GLY A 15 -10.05 -4.29 -3.53
N ARG A 16 -10.71 -3.38 -2.81
CA ARG A 16 -10.85 -1.95 -3.19
C ARG A 16 -9.73 -1.06 -2.69
N HIS A 17 -9.08 -1.45 -1.60
CA HIS A 17 -8.04 -0.66 -0.95
C HIS A 17 -6.76 -1.46 -0.82
N LEU A 18 -5.64 -0.78 -1.06
CA LEU A 18 -4.30 -1.25 -0.77
C LEU A 18 -3.74 -0.48 0.42
N PHE A 19 -3.33 -1.21 1.45
CA PHE A 19 -2.58 -0.67 2.58
C PHE A 19 -1.08 -0.83 2.34
N VAL A 20 -0.32 0.25 2.51
CA VAL A 20 1.14 0.26 2.45
C VAL A 20 1.67 1.08 3.62
N ASN A 21 2.69 0.59 4.33
CA ASN A 21 3.39 1.38 5.34
C ASN A 21 4.72 1.89 4.79
N LEU A 22 5.03 3.15 5.05
CA LEU A 22 6.32 3.78 4.83
C LEU A 22 7.07 3.80 6.17
N GLN A 23 8.17 3.04 6.30
CA GLN A 23 8.93 3.00 7.57
C GLN A 23 9.60 4.34 7.88
N TYR A 24 9.95 5.10 6.85
CA TYR A 24 10.43 6.47 6.96
C TYR A 24 9.65 7.30 5.94
N PRO A 25 8.83 8.28 6.33
CA PRO A 25 8.77 8.95 7.63
C PRO A 25 7.84 8.32 8.69
N GLY A 26 7.39 7.07 8.53
CA GLY A 26 6.46 6.43 9.48
C GLY A 26 5.00 6.74 9.15
N LEU A 27 4.56 6.39 7.94
CA LEU A 27 3.24 6.75 7.41
C LEU A 27 2.50 5.51 6.91
N THR A 28 1.20 5.41 7.21
CA THR A 28 0.34 4.36 6.63
C THR A 28 -0.54 4.98 5.54
N CYS A 29 -0.35 4.53 4.31
CA CYS A 29 -1.15 4.92 3.15
C CYS A 29 -2.33 3.97 2.96
N VAL A 30 -3.50 4.53 2.66
CA VAL A 30 -4.65 3.79 2.14
C VAL A 30 -4.90 4.27 0.72
N ILE A 31 -4.65 3.40 -0.25
CA ILE A 31 -4.73 3.72 -1.67
C ILE A 31 -6.02 3.13 -2.23
N THR A 32 -6.84 3.97 -2.84
CA THR A 32 -8.03 3.57 -3.61
C THR A 32 -7.67 3.50 -5.09
N GLY A 33 -8.15 2.47 -5.80
CA GLY A 33 -7.89 2.35 -7.23
C GLY A 33 -8.74 1.28 -7.90
N PRO A 34 -8.92 1.33 -9.23
CA PRO A 34 -9.58 0.28 -9.99
C PRO A 34 -8.59 -0.86 -10.27
N TRP A 35 -8.19 -1.57 -9.22
CA TRP A 35 -7.10 -2.57 -9.25
C TRP A 35 -7.31 -3.71 -10.26
N GLY A 36 -8.55 -3.95 -10.68
CA GLY A 36 -8.91 -4.97 -11.68
C GLY A 36 -9.33 -4.43 -13.06
N ALA A 37 -9.19 -3.13 -13.32
CA ALA A 37 -9.61 -2.53 -14.60
C ALA A 37 -8.55 -2.57 -15.71
N LEU A 38 -7.35 -3.08 -15.42
CA LEU A 38 -6.24 -3.23 -16.37
C LEU A 38 -6.14 -4.68 -16.88
N VAL A 39 -7.29 -5.28 -17.23
CA VAL A 39 -7.35 -6.56 -17.96
C VAL A 39 -7.43 -6.30 -19.46
#